data_AF-A0AAD3MWW3-F1
#
_entry.id   AF-A0AAD3MWW3-F1
#
_cell.length_a   1.000
_cell.length_b   1.000
_cell.length_c   1.000
_cell.angle_alpha   90.00
_cell.angle_beta   90.00
_cell.angle_gamma   90.00
#
_symmetry.space_group_name_H-M   'P 1'
#
loop_
_entity.id
_entity.type
_entity.pdbx_description
1 polymer ?
#
loop_
_entity_poly.entity_id
_entity_poly.type
_entity_poly.pdbx_seq_one_letter_code
_entity_poly.pdbx_strand_id
1 'polypeptide(L)'
;MWVQLLIPKIEDGNNFGVSIQEETVAELRTVESQAASYLDQISRYYITRAKLVSKITKYPHVVTLHDMILKIIEEIKKPRSRNSEALY
;
A
#
# COMPACT_ATOMS: atom_id res chain seq x y z
N MET A 1 13.40 0.98 15.05
CA MET A 1 13.90 1.68 16.27
C MET A 1 15.33 1.33 16.64
N TRP A 2 15.78 0.07 16.60
CA TRP A 2 17.14 -0.30 17.04
C TRP A 2 18.27 0.53 16.39
N VAL A 3 18.25 0.70 15.06
CA VAL A 3 19.26 1.50 14.34
C VAL A 3 19.30 2.96 14.79
N GLN A 4 18.15 3.59 15.05
CA GLN A 4 18.09 4.98 15.55
C GLN A 4 18.74 5.14 16.92
N LEU A 5 18.64 4.12 17.80
CA LEU A 5 19.24 4.16 19.13
C LEU A 5 20.76 4.00 19.10
N LEU A 6 21.31 3.54 17.98
CA LEU A 6 22.75 3.37 17.76
C LEU A 6 23.41 4.59 17.09
N ILE A 7 22.62 5.61 16.70
CA ILE A 7 23.17 6.85 16.16
C ILE A 7 23.89 7.59 17.30
N PRO A 8 25.19 7.86 17.18
CA PRO A 8 25.98 8.50 18.24
C PRO A 8 25.65 10.00 18.37
N LYS A 9 26.24 10.67 19.36
CA LYS A 9 26.18 12.14 19.45
C LYS A 9 26.86 12.75 18.23
N ILE A 10 26.39 13.94 17.84
CA ILE A 10 26.95 14.70 16.73
C ILE A 10 28.36 15.17 17.10
N GLU A 11 29.32 14.91 16.23
CA GLU A 11 30.72 15.31 16.38
C GLU A 11 31.26 15.90 15.06
N ASP A 12 32.29 16.73 15.17
CA ASP A 12 32.91 17.41 14.02
C ASP A 12 33.98 16.50 13.38
N GLY A 13 33.50 15.50 12.63
CA GLY A 13 34.33 14.54 11.90
C GLY A 13 33.92 13.08 12.10
N ASN A 14 34.51 12.18 11.31
CA ASN A 14 34.24 10.72 11.37
C ASN A 14 32.76 10.31 11.18
N ASN A 15 32.02 11.08 10.38
CA ASN A 15 30.57 10.93 10.21
C ASN A 15 30.14 9.92 9.12
N PHE A 16 31.07 9.22 8.46
CA PHE A 16 30.73 8.27 7.39
C PHE A 16 29.83 7.13 7.88
N GLY A 17 30.15 6.55 9.04
CA GLY A 17 29.30 5.50 9.63
C GLY A 17 27.90 6.01 9.98
N VAL A 18 27.81 7.27 10.45
CA VAL A 18 26.55 7.94 10.78
C VAL A 18 25.69 8.14 9.54
N SER A 19 26.27 8.58 8.42
CA SER A 19 25.50 8.75 7.16
C SER A 19 24.90 7.42 6.66
N ILE A 20 25.62 6.30 6.81
CA ILE A 20 25.08 4.98 6.46
C ILE A 20 23.92 4.58 7.37
N GLN A 21 24.02 4.87 8.68
CA GLN A 21 22.92 4.65 9.62
C GLN A 21 21.69 5.50 9.28
N GLU A 22 21.88 6.77 8.90
CA GLU A 22 20.80 7.67 8.50
C GLU A 22 20.10 7.20 7.23
N GLU A 23 20.84 6.79 6.21
CA GLU A 23 20.30 6.23 4.96
C GLU A 23 19.47 4.96 5.23
N THR A 24 20.02 4.06 6.06
CA THR A 24 19.31 2.84 6.49
C THR A 24 17.99 3.18 7.19
N VAL A 25 17.97 4.18 8.07
CA VAL A 25 16.74 4.63 8.74
C VAL A 25 15.74 5.23 7.76
N ALA A 26 16.19 5.95 6.74
CA ALA A 26 15.31 6.50 5.70
C ALA A 26 14.65 5.40 4.86
N GLU A 27 15.39 4.35 4.50
CA GLU A 27 14.85 3.19 3.79
C GLU A 27 13.83 2.43 4.66
N LEU A 28 14.15 2.18 5.93
CA LEU A 28 13.24 1.55 6.88
C LEU A 28 11.90 2.30 7.00
N ARG A 29 11.95 3.64 7.07
CA ARG A 29 10.73 4.49 7.11
C ARG A 29 9.92 4.38 5.83
N THR A 30 10.59 4.27 4.68
CA THR A 30 9.93 4.11 3.38
C THR A 30 9.18 2.78 3.34
N VAL A 31 9.83 1.68 3.74
CA VAL A 31 9.21 0.35 3.81
C VAL A 31 8.05 0.32 4.80
N GLU A 32 8.23 0.92 5.98
CA GLU A 32 7.17 1.04 6.99
C GLU A 32 5.92 1.76 6.44
N SER A 33 6.11 2.89 5.74
CA SER A 33 5.02 3.63 5.11
C SER A 33 4.30 2.82 4.03
N GLN A 34 5.05 2.10 3.19
CA GLN A 34 4.47 1.22 2.17
C GLN A 34 3.67 0.07 2.81
N ALA A 35 4.21 -0.56 3.86
CA ALA A 35 3.52 -1.62 4.59
C ALA A 35 2.21 -1.13 5.23
N ALA A 36 2.22 0.05 5.84
CA ALA A 36 1.02 0.68 6.38
C ALA A 36 -0.03 0.95 5.29
N SER A 37 0.40 1.40 4.11
CA SER A 37 -0.50 1.58 2.95
C SER A 37 -1.13 0.27 2.49
N TYR A 38 -0.36 -0.84 2.42
CA TYR A 38 -0.92 -2.15 2.08
C TYR A 38 -1.95 -2.63 3.10
N LEU A 39 -1.72 -2.40 4.39
CA LEU A 39 -2.69 -2.74 5.43
C LEU A 39 -3.99 -1.92 5.30
N ASP A 40 -3.89 -0.62 4.98
CA ASP A 40 -5.05 0.24 4.74
C ASP A 40 -5.85 -0.19 3.48
N GLN A 41 -5.16 -0.64 2.43
CA GLN A 41 -5.81 -1.12 1.20
C GLN A 41 -6.75 -2.31 1.46
N ILE A 42 -6.43 -3.21 2.39
CA ILE A 42 -7.31 -4.33 2.76
C ILE A 42 -8.64 -3.81 3.31
N SER A 43 -8.60 -2.81 4.19
CA SER A 43 -9.82 -2.21 4.74
C SER A 43 -10.63 -1.47 3.67
N ARG A 44 -9.96 -0.71 2.80
CA ARG A 44 -10.61 -0.01 1.67
C ARG A 44 -11.29 -0.96 0.71
N TYR A 45 -10.72 -2.13 0.48
CA TYR A 45 -11.31 -3.17 -0.35
C TYR A 45 -12.70 -3.57 0.18
N TYR A 46 -12.78 -3.96 1.45
CA TYR A 46 -14.05 -4.41 2.05
C TYR A 46 -15.09 -3.28 2.11
N ILE A 47 -14.68 -2.05 2.44
CA ILE A 47 -15.59 -0.89 2.46
C ILE A 47 -16.17 -0.62 1.06
N THR A 48 -15.32 -0.62 0.04
CA THR A 48 -15.75 -0.37 -1.35
C THR A 48 -16.71 -1.45 -1.83
N ARG A 49 -16.37 -2.72 -1.56
CA ARG A 49 -17.23 -3.87 -1.87
C ARG A 49 -18.58 -3.77 -1.16
N ALA A 50 -18.61 -3.44 0.14
CA ALA A 50 -19.84 -3.31 0.91
C ALA A 50 -20.76 -2.19 0.37
N LYS A 51 -20.19 -1.04 0.00
CA LYS A 51 -20.93 0.07 -0.63
C LYS A 51 -21.56 -0.36 -1.96
N LEU A 52 -20.84 -1.12 -2.77
CA LEU A 52 -21.34 -1.61 -4.06
C LEU A 52 -22.47 -2.64 -3.89
N VAL A 53 -22.28 -3.63 -3.01
CA VAL A 53 -23.33 -4.62 -2.69
C VAL A 53 -24.59 -3.92 -2.19
N SER A 54 -24.45 -2.93 -1.32
CA SER A 54 -25.58 -2.13 -0.81
C SER A 54 -26.33 -1.40 -1.93
N LYS A 55 -25.65 -0.93 -2.98
CA LYS A 55 -26.29 -0.32 -4.16
C LYS A 55 -27.05 -1.34 -5.00
N ILE A 56 -26.52 -2.54 -5.20
CA ILE A 56 -27.23 -3.62 -5.92
C ILE A 56 -28.54 -3.95 -5.21
N THR A 57 -28.48 -4.18 -3.89
CA THR A 57 -29.65 -4.54 -3.09
C THR A 57 -30.73 -3.46 -3.16
N LYS A 58 -30.34 -2.18 -3.25
CA LYS A 58 -31.27 -1.05 -3.38
C LYS A 58 -31.83 -0.87 -4.80
N TYR A 59 -31.09 -1.23 -5.84
CA TYR A 59 -31.45 -0.98 -7.25
C TYR A 59 -31.27 -2.23 -8.11
N PRO A 60 -32.08 -3.30 -7.90
CA PRO A 60 -31.87 -4.61 -8.52
C PRO A 60 -32.08 -4.64 -10.05
N HIS A 61 -32.78 -3.64 -10.62
CA HIS A 61 -33.13 -3.60 -12.05
C HIS A 61 -32.04 -2.96 -12.92
N VAL A 62 -31.00 -2.39 -12.31
CA VAL A 62 -29.92 -1.74 -13.05
C VAL A 62 -28.88 -2.79 -13.41
N VAL A 63 -29.17 -3.58 -14.45
CA VAL A 63 -28.29 -4.64 -15.01
C VAL A 63 -26.86 -4.12 -15.26
N THR A 64 -26.71 -2.84 -15.60
CA THR A 64 -25.41 -2.19 -15.80
C THR A 64 -24.55 -2.13 -14.53
N LEU A 65 -25.15 -2.11 -13.32
CA LEU A 65 -24.39 -2.16 -12.06
C LEU A 65 -23.80 -3.55 -11.83
N HIS A 66 -24.47 -4.62 -12.24
CA HIS A 66 -23.97 -5.98 -12.10
C HIS A 66 -22.69 -6.21 -12.90
N ASP A 67 -22.68 -5.80 -14.17
CA ASP A 67 -21.50 -5.97 -15.06
C ASP A 67 -20.31 -5.11 -14.63
N MET A 68 -20.55 -3.87 -14.20
CA MET A 68 -19.49 -3.04 -13.59
C MET A 68 -18.93 -3.68 -12.31
N ILE A 69 -19.76 -4.36 -11.53
CA ILE A 69 -19.35 -5.01 -10.29
C ILE A 69 -18.55 -6.28 -10.57
N LEU A 70 -18.92 -7.09 -11.56
CA LEU A 70 -18.09 -8.21 -12.00
C LEU A 70 -16.72 -7.75 -12.49
N LYS A 71 -16.68 -6.66 -13.28
CA LYS A 71 -15.43 -6.07 -13.73
C LYS A 71 -14.56 -5.59 -12.57
N ILE A 72 -15.15 -4.88 -11.59
CA ILE A 72 -14.43 -4.43 -10.38
C ILE A 72 -13.99 -5.62 -9.52
N ILE A 73 -14.79 -6.68 -9.40
CA ILE A 73 -14.42 -7.91 -8.69
C ILE A 73 -13.22 -8.59 -9.35
N GLU A 74 -13.16 -8.63 -10.68
CA GLU A 74 -12.00 -9.19 -11.39
C GLU A 74 -10.74 -8.34 -11.22
N GLU A 75 -10.84 -7.02 -11.32
CA GLU A 75 -9.71 -6.09 -11.03
C GLU A 75 -9.23 -6.21 -9.57
N ILE A 76 -10.16 -6.44 -8.63
CA ILE A 76 -9.84 -6.67 -7.23
C ILE A 76 -9.16 -8.03 -7.01
N LYS A 77 -9.61 -9.10 -7.68
CA LYS A 77 -8.98 -10.42 -7.59
C LYS A 77 -7.56 -10.40 -8.16
N LYS A 78 -7.29 -9.50 -9.11
CA LYS A 78 -5.98 -9.31 -9.75
C LYS A 78 -5.49 -7.89 -9.51
N PRO A 79 -5.09 -7.54 -8.28
CA PRO A 79 -4.76 -6.17 -7.90
C PRO A 79 -3.47 -5.62 -8.54
N ARG A 80 -2.72 -6.45 -9.29
CA ARG A 80 -1.53 -6.03 -10.04
C ARG A 80 -1.93 -5.71 -11.48
N SER A 81 -1.62 -4.50 -11.93
CA SER A 81 -1.75 -4.13 -13.34
C SER A 81 -0.79 -4.99 -14.19
N ARG A 82 -1.12 -5.15 -15.48
CA ARG A 82 -0.25 -5.77 -16.51
C ARG A 82 1.19 -5.22 -16.55
N ASN A 83 1.51 -4.11 -15.86
CA ASN A 83 2.87 -3.55 -15.84
C ASN A 83 3.89 -4.42 -15.09
N SER A 84 3.48 -5.41 -14.29
CA SER A 84 4.44 -6.36 -13.70
C SER A 84 5.06 -7.33 -14.73
N GLU A 85 4.47 -7.45 -15.93
CA GLU A 85 5.03 -8.26 -17.02
C GLU A 85 6.05 -7.49 -17.89
N ALA A 86 6.14 -6.16 -17.73
CA ALA A 86 7.04 -5.31 -18.52
C ALA A 86 8.45 -5.12 -17.88
N LEU A 87 8.74 -5.84 -16.79
CA LEU A 87 9.99 -5.72 -16.03
C LEU A 87 10.89 -6.98 -16.10
N TYR A 88 10.65 -7.86 -17.07
CA TYR A 88 11.56 -8.96 -17.42
C TYR A 88 11.84 -8.98 -18.92
#